data_AF-A0A2D6GQS6-F1
#
_entry.id   AF-A0A2D6GQS6-F1
#
_cell.length_a   1.000
_cell.length_b   1.000
_cell.length_c   1.000
_cell.angle_alpha   90.00
_cell.angle_beta   90.00
_cell.angle_gamma   90.00
#
_symmetry.space_group_name_H-M   'P 1'
#
loop_
_entity.id
_entity.type
_entity.pdbx_description
1 polymer ?
#
loop_
_entity_poly.entity_id
_entity_poly.type
_entity_poly.pdbx_seq_one_letter_code
_entity_poly.pdbx_strand_id
1 'polypeptide(L)'
;MRHALKLTGLAVATAAIVGACTHAGAPDEAAPVMTINEAMLNVFQPDFQNYGDTAFWAYDDNGELDGSLLTEEQWTLMGEGAVALRDTALLLAASKHFMVAAPGVDLGFEGNGFVPPEQVQANIDANPDGFRAMMEAFAAEADLAVTAVETRDAALLVAQSDNLYNTCKGCHMAFWYPGQR
;
A
#
# COMPACT_ATOMS: atom_id res chain seq x y z
N MET A 1 -49.51 -85.41 7.09
CA MET A 1 -49.01 -85.36 8.48
C MET A 1 -48.76 -83.90 8.83
N ARG A 2 -49.21 -83.47 10.00
CA ARG A 2 -49.13 -82.08 10.48
C ARG A 2 -47.71 -81.71 10.95
N HIS A 3 -47.54 -80.42 11.24
CA HIS A 3 -46.43 -79.71 11.92
C HIS A 3 -45.44 -79.03 10.96
N ALA A 4 -44.96 -77.80 11.16
CA ALA A 4 -45.34 -76.66 11.99
C ALA A 4 -44.47 -75.46 11.54
N LEU A 5 -45.08 -74.26 11.56
CA LEU A 5 -44.54 -72.93 11.93
C LEU A 5 -43.01 -72.67 11.90
N LYS A 6 -42.59 -71.59 11.22
CA LYS A 6 -41.97 -70.38 11.84
C LYS A 6 -41.67 -69.26 10.84
N LEU A 7 -42.21 -68.07 11.13
CA LEU A 7 -41.79 -66.78 10.60
C LEU A 7 -40.36 -66.48 11.04
N THR A 8 -39.56 -65.90 10.14
CA THR A 8 -38.64 -64.80 10.48
C THR A 8 -38.28 -64.08 9.19
N GLY A 9 -38.67 -62.80 9.10
CA GLY A 9 -38.25 -61.92 8.03
C GLY A 9 -36.85 -61.37 8.27
N LEU A 10 -36.19 -60.94 7.20
CA LEU A 10 -35.32 -59.78 7.22
C LEU A 10 -35.13 -59.30 5.78
N ALA A 11 -35.70 -58.14 5.48
CA ALA A 11 -35.42 -57.40 4.25
C ALA A 11 -34.03 -56.78 4.38
N VAL A 12 -33.12 -57.09 3.45
CA VAL A 12 -31.84 -56.41 3.32
C VAL A 12 -31.95 -55.47 2.11
N ALA A 13 -32.14 -54.19 2.40
CA ALA A 13 -32.02 -53.11 1.43
C ALA A 13 -30.53 -52.83 1.20
N THR A 14 -30.05 -53.08 -0.02
CA THR A 14 -28.68 -52.74 -0.43
C THR A 14 -28.65 -51.28 -0.87
N ALA A 15 -28.17 -50.39 0.01
CA ALA A 15 -27.93 -48.99 -0.33
C ALA A 15 -26.60 -48.86 -1.09
N ALA A 16 -26.67 -48.39 -2.33
CA ALA A 16 -25.51 -48.01 -3.14
C ALA A 16 -24.91 -46.71 -2.58
N ILE A 17 -23.67 -46.77 -2.08
CA ILE A 17 -22.90 -45.59 -1.69
C ILE A 17 -22.22 -45.08 -2.96
N VAL A 18 -22.81 -44.07 -3.59
CA VAL A 18 -22.13 -43.24 -4.59
C VAL A 18 -21.23 -42.29 -3.82
N GLY A 19 -19.93 -42.58 -3.81
CA GLY A 19 -18.90 -41.68 -3.29
C GLY A 19 -18.82 -40.42 -4.16
N ALA A 20 -19.53 -39.38 -3.76
CA ALA A 20 -19.37 -38.04 -4.30
C ALA A 20 -18.05 -37.47 -3.77
N CYS A 21 -16.99 -37.53 -4.56
CA CYS A 21 -15.79 -36.75 -4.35
C CYS A 21 -16.13 -35.28 -4.62
N THR A 22 -16.63 -34.58 -3.59
CA THR A 22 -16.61 -33.12 -3.59
C THR A 22 -15.16 -32.69 -3.60
N HIS A 23 -14.65 -32.28 -4.77
CA HIS A 23 -13.46 -31.44 -4.84
C HIS A 23 -13.81 -30.14 -4.10
N ALA A 24 -13.44 -30.07 -2.83
CA ALA A 24 -13.27 -28.79 -2.17
C ALA A 24 -12.19 -28.07 -2.97
N GLY A 25 -12.59 -27.02 -3.70
CA GLY A 25 -11.64 -26.13 -4.36
C GLY A 25 -10.62 -25.68 -3.32
N ALA A 26 -9.34 -25.76 -3.67
CA ALA A 26 -8.32 -25.08 -2.90
C ALA A 26 -8.77 -23.63 -2.68
N PRO A 27 -8.56 -23.05 -1.48
CA PRO A 27 -8.80 -21.62 -1.29
C PRO A 27 -8.08 -20.89 -2.42
N ASP A 28 -8.82 -20.02 -3.12
CA ASP A 28 -8.25 -19.12 -4.10
C ASP A 28 -7.10 -18.39 -3.39
N GLU A 29 -5.85 -18.68 -3.78
CA GLU A 29 -4.68 -18.07 -3.16
C GLU A 29 -4.77 -16.60 -3.54
N ALA A 30 -5.27 -15.78 -2.60
CA ALA A 30 -5.52 -14.38 -2.84
C ALA A 30 -4.26 -13.77 -3.46
N ALA A 31 -4.42 -13.10 -4.60
CA ALA A 31 -3.32 -12.46 -5.29
C ALA A 31 -2.49 -11.65 -4.28
N PRO A 32 -1.15 -11.72 -4.34
CA PRO A 32 -0.29 -11.08 -3.36
C PRO A 32 -0.67 -9.60 -3.25
N VAL A 33 -1.13 -9.22 -2.06
CA VAL A 33 -1.44 -7.83 -1.73
C VAL A 33 -0.10 -7.16 -1.48
N MET A 34 0.21 -6.12 -2.26
CA MET A 34 1.37 -5.26 -1.98
C MET A 34 1.27 -4.79 -0.53
N THR A 35 2.28 -5.14 0.26
CA THR A 35 2.37 -4.67 1.64
C THR A 35 2.72 -3.18 1.66
N ILE A 36 2.37 -2.49 2.75
CA ILE A 36 2.72 -1.08 2.89
C ILE A 36 4.24 -0.92 2.90
N ASN A 37 5.00 -1.84 3.52
CA ASN A 37 6.45 -1.82 3.50
C ASN A 37 7.02 -1.95 2.08
N GLU A 38 6.46 -2.82 1.24
CA GLU A 38 6.85 -2.91 -0.17
C GLU A 38 6.51 -1.63 -0.94
N ALA A 39 5.34 -1.04 -0.70
CA ALA A 39 4.99 0.25 -1.30
C ALA A 39 5.99 1.34 -0.87
N MET A 40 6.36 1.37 0.40
CA MET A 40 7.30 2.36 0.94
C MET A 40 8.69 2.22 0.33
N LEU A 41 9.22 1.00 0.26
CA LEU A 41 10.59 0.73 -0.23
C LEU A 41 10.70 0.84 -1.75
N ASN A 42 9.67 0.43 -2.48
CA ASN A 42 9.76 0.29 -3.94
C ASN A 42 9.09 1.43 -4.71
N VAL A 43 8.25 2.24 -4.06
CA VAL A 43 7.58 3.39 -4.69
C VAL A 43 7.83 4.66 -3.88
N PHE A 44 7.27 4.78 -2.67
CA PHE A 44 7.24 6.07 -1.98
C PHE A 44 8.63 6.66 -1.76
N GLN A 45 9.58 5.86 -1.27
CA GLN A 45 10.95 6.33 -1.07
C GLN A 45 11.66 6.70 -2.38
N PRO A 46 11.83 5.79 -3.36
CA PRO A 46 12.58 6.13 -4.57
C PRO A 46 11.89 7.21 -5.42
N ASP A 47 10.56 7.20 -5.53
CA ASP A 47 9.85 8.16 -6.37
C ASP A 47 9.75 9.54 -5.70
N PHE A 48 9.65 9.59 -4.37
CA PHE A 48 9.82 10.87 -3.66
C PHE A 48 11.26 11.38 -3.80
N GLN A 49 12.27 10.52 -3.79
CA GLN A 49 13.66 10.95 -4.02
C GLN A 49 13.84 11.50 -5.44
N ASN A 50 13.29 10.82 -6.44
CA ASN A 50 13.27 11.27 -7.83
C ASN A 50 12.59 12.63 -7.98
N TYR A 51 11.48 12.87 -7.28
CA TYR A 51 10.78 14.15 -7.31
C TYR A 51 11.51 15.22 -6.49
N GLY A 52 11.69 14.97 -5.19
CA GLY A 52 12.11 15.93 -4.19
C GLY A 52 13.56 16.38 -4.33
N ASP A 53 14.49 15.44 -4.54
CA ASP A 53 15.91 15.79 -4.75
C ASP A 53 16.08 16.54 -6.07
N THR A 54 15.28 16.19 -7.09
CA THR A 54 15.34 16.84 -8.39
C THR A 54 14.78 18.26 -8.35
N ALA A 55 13.72 18.51 -7.56
CA ALA A 55 13.13 19.83 -7.42
C ALA A 55 14.12 20.89 -6.90
N PHE A 56 15.12 20.50 -6.10
CA PHE A 56 16.15 21.42 -5.61
C PHE A 56 17.04 22.00 -6.71
N TRP A 57 17.13 21.35 -7.88
CA TRP A 57 17.91 21.86 -9.02
C TRP A 57 17.23 23.04 -9.73
N ALA A 58 16.01 23.40 -9.33
CA ALA A 58 15.34 24.61 -9.81
C ALA A 58 15.88 25.90 -9.17
N TYR A 59 16.72 25.82 -8.13
CA TYR A 59 17.33 27.00 -7.52
C TYR A 59 18.60 27.43 -8.26
N ASP A 60 18.69 28.72 -8.58
CA ASP A 60 19.92 29.33 -9.11
C ASP A 60 20.95 29.61 -8.00
N ASP A 61 22.12 30.14 -8.38
CA ASP A 61 23.20 30.48 -7.45
C ASP A 61 22.83 31.58 -6.42
N ASN A 62 21.74 32.32 -6.66
CA ASN A 62 21.22 33.34 -5.76
C ASN A 62 20.10 32.80 -4.84
N GLY A 63 19.66 31.56 -5.05
CA GLY A 63 18.52 30.97 -4.35
C GLY A 63 17.16 31.40 -4.92
N GLU A 64 17.13 31.93 -6.15
CA GLU A 64 15.91 32.22 -6.89
C GLU A 64 15.47 31.00 -7.71
N LEU A 65 14.16 30.84 -7.92
CA LEU A 65 13.62 29.71 -8.69
C LEU A 65 13.67 30.01 -10.18
N ASP A 66 14.29 29.10 -10.94
CA ASP A 66 14.34 29.12 -12.40
C ASP A 66 14.15 27.70 -12.97
N GLY A 67 12.94 27.44 -13.49
CA GLY A 67 12.61 26.16 -14.11
C GLY A 67 13.38 25.87 -15.40
N SER A 68 14.06 26.86 -16.00
CA SER A 68 14.90 26.65 -17.18
C SER A 68 16.23 25.95 -16.87
N LEU A 69 16.60 25.85 -15.58
CA LEU A 69 17.76 25.09 -15.11
C LEU A 69 17.53 23.57 -15.15
N LEU A 70 16.27 23.15 -15.17
CA LEU A 70 15.88 21.74 -15.20
C LEU A 70 15.88 21.21 -16.63
N THR A 71 16.55 20.07 -16.84
CA THR A 71 16.58 19.36 -18.11
C THR A 71 15.27 18.63 -18.39
N GLU A 72 15.01 18.29 -19.66
CA GLU A 72 13.86 17.46 -20.06
C GLU A 72 13.81 16.10 -19.32
N GLU A 73 14.98 15.50 -19.08
CA GLU A 73 15.09 14.24 -18.35
C GLU A 73 14.68 14.41 -16.89
N GLN A 74 15.07 15.51 -16.25
CA GLN A 74 14.66 15.83 -14.88
C GLN A 74 13.15 16.09 -14.79
N TRP A 75 12.57 16.83 -15.73
CA TRP A 75 11.11 17.02 -15.79
C TRP A 75 10.38 15.68 -15.96
N THR A 76 10.88 14.82 -16.85
CA THR A 76 10.29 13.49 -17.07
C THR A 76 10.38 12.62 -15.81
N LEU A 77 11.55 12.55 -15.18
CA LEU A 77 11.80 11.78 -13.97
C LEU A 77 10.88 12.21 -12.81
N MET A 78 10.74 13.51 -12.59
CA MET A 78 9.82 14.04 -11.57
C MET A 78 8.37 13.73 -11.90
N GLY A 79 7.97 13.85 -13.17
CA GLY A 79 6.61 13.54 -13.61
C GLY A 79 6.24 12.08 -13.39
N GLU A 80 7.12 11.15 -13.78
CA GLU A 80 6.94 9.72 -13.56
C GLU A 80 6.86 9.38 -12.07
N GLY A 81 7.75 9.96 -11.26
CA GLY A 81 7.73 9.80 -9.81
C GLY A 81 6.43 10.32 -9.18
N ALA A 82 5.98 11.53 -9.54
CA ALA A 82 4.75 12.11 -9.01
C ALA A 82 3.50 11.27 -9.37
N VAL A 83 3.44 10.72 -10.58
CA VAL A 83 2.38 9.80 -11.00
C VAL A 83 2.41 8.51 -10.19
N ALA A 84 3.58 7.87 -10.04
CA ALA A 84 3.72 6.63 -9.28
C ALA A 84 3.32 6.80 -7.80
N LEU A 85 3.73 7.92 -7.20
CA LEU A 85 3.36 8.35 -5.86
C LEU A 85 1.84 8.49 -5.71
N ARG A 86 1.20 9.25 -6.61
CA ARG A 86 -0.25 9.46 -6.60
C ARG A 86 -1.00 8.14 -6.72
N ASP A 87 -0.67 7.34 -7.72
CA ASP A 87 -1.42 6.13 -8.07
C ASP A 87 -1.29 5.07 -6.96
N THR A 88 -0.11 4.94 -6.35
CA THR A 88 0.11 4.03 -5.22
C THR A 88 -0.61 4.50 -3.96
N ALA A 89 -0.64 5.81 -3.69
CA ALA A 89 -1.41 6.36 -2.57
C ALA A 89 -2.92 6.14 -2.76
N LEU A 90 -3.45 6.33 -3.97
CA LEU A 90 -4.85 6.01 -4.28
C LEU A 90 -5.15 4.51 -4.14
N LEU A 91 -4.23 3.63 -4.56
CA LEU A 91 -4.36 2.19 -4.38
C LEU A 91 -4.48 1.83 -2.90
N LEU A 92 -3.62 2.39 -2.04
CA LEU A 92 -3.68 2.16 -0.60
C LEU A 92 -4.95 2.76 0.01
N ALA A 93 -5.32 3.99 -0.35
CA ALA A 93 -6.56 4.62 0.10
C ALA A 93 -7.81 3.78 -0.20
N ALA A 94 -7.85 3.12 -1.36
CA ALA A 94 -8.94 2.25 -1.79
C ALA A 94 -8.89 0.82 -1.18
N SER A 95 -7.77 0.40 -0.59
CA SER A 95 -7.56 -0.99 -0.19
C SER A 95 -8.41 -1.40 1.01
N LYS A 96 -9.29 -2.39 0.91
CA LYS A 96 -10.16 -2.82 2.03
C LYS A 96 -9.42 -3.32 3.27
N HIS A 97 -8.22 -3.86 3.07
CA HIS A 97 -7.39 -4.42 4.14
C HIS A 97 -5.94 -3.97 3.96
N PHE A 98 -5.28 -3.68 5.08
CA PHE A 98 -3.89 -3.26 5.10
C PHE A 98 -3.02 -4.40 5.63
N MET A 99 -1.91 -4.66 4.95
CA MET A 99 -0.83 -5.50 5.45
C MET A 99 0.42 -4.65 5.50
N VAL A 100 0.95 -4.39 6.69
CA VAL A 100 2.13 -3.56 6.85
C VAL A 100 3.36 -4.24 6.26
N ALA A 101 3.61 -5.49 6.63
CA ALA A 101 4.69 -6.31 6.13
C ALA A 101 4.24 -7.78 6.07
N ALA A 102 4.89 -8.57 5.23
CA ALA A 102 4.65 -10.01 5.21
C ALA A 102 5.14 -10.65 6.52
N PRO A 103 4.60 -11.81 6.93
CA PRO A 103 5.02 -12.48 8.16
C PRO A 103 6.54 -12.71 8.21
N GLY A 104 7.19 -12.23 9.28
CA GLY A 104 8.63 -12.38 9.48
C GLY A 104 9.50 -11.42 8.65
N VAL A 105 8.90 -10.43 8.00
CA VAL A 105 9.63 -9.34 7.33
C VAL A 105 9.74 -8.15 8.26
N ASP A 106 10.98 -7.79 8.58
CA ASP A 106 11.31 -6.56 9.29
C ASP A 106 11.07 -5.33 8.38
N LEU A 107 10.73 -4.19 8.97
CA LEU A 107 10.68 -2.94 8.24
C LEU A 107 12.10 -2.50 7.87
N GLY A 108 12.31 -2.04 6.64
CA GLY A 108 13.65 -1.76 6.09
C GLY A 108 14.49 -0.72 6.85
N PHE A 109 13.91 -0.02 7.83
CA PHE A 109 14.56 1.02 8.64
C PHE A 109 14.44 0.78 10.16
N GLU A 110 14.21 -0.46 10.59
CA GLU A 110 14.12 -0.79 12.01
C GLU A 110 15.35 -0.33 12.82
N GLY A 111 15.10 0.25 13.99
CA GLY A 111 16.15 0.69 14.92
C GLY A 111 16.58 2.14 14.75
N ASN A 112 15.66 3.10 14.84
CA ASN A 112 15.91 4.54 15.05
C ASN A 112 14.67 5.24 15.66
N GLY A 113 14.03 4.61 16.66
CA GLY A 113 12.77 5.09 17.24
C GLY A 113 11.50 4.61 16.54
N PHE A 114 11.64 3.78 15.51
CA PHE A 114 10.54 3.04 14.88
C PHE A 114 9.95 1.96 15.79
N VAL A 115 8.63 1.80 15.75
CA VAL A 115 7.94 0.65 16.36
C VAL A 115 8.00 -0.57 15.42
N PRO A 116 7.95 -1.82 15.93
CA PRO A 116 8.00 -3.02 15.09
C PRO A 116 6.78 -3.14 14.16
N PRO A 117 6.86 -3.92 13.07
CA PRO A 117 5.81 -4.04 12.06
C PRO A 117 4.44 -4.42 12.65
N GLU A 118 4.40 -5.26 13.68
CA GLU A 118 3.14 -5.64 14.35
C GLU A 118 2.51 -4.46 15.08
N GLN A 119 3.33 -3.55 15.63
CA GLN A 119 2.83 -2.36 16.30
C GLN A 119 2.33 -1.33 15.28
N VAL A 120 3.00 -1.17 14.14
CA VAL A 120 2.50 -0.34 13.04
C VAL A 120 1.16 -0.87 12.52
N GLN A 121 1.06 -2.19 12.32
CA GLN A 121 -0.18 -2.86 11.92
C GLN A 121 -1.29 -2.57 12.94
N ALA A 122 -1.02 -2.72 14.23
CA ALA A 122 -1.99 -2.42 15.28
C ALA A 122 -2.42 -0.94 15.30
N ASN A 123 -1.52 0.00 15.00
CA ASN A 123 -1.86 1.42 14.92
C ASN A 123 -2.78 1.72 13.74
N ILE A 124 -2.53 1.12 12.57
CA ILE A 124 -3.38 1.24 11.39
C ILE A 124 -4.73 0.56 11.63
N ASP A 125 -4.75 -0.64 12.21
CA ASP A 125 -5.99 -1.36 12.52
C ASP A 125 -6.86 -0.60 13.52
N ALA A 126 -6.26 0.18 14.42
CA ALA A 126 -6.98 1.04 15.36
C ALA A 126 -7.59 2.29 14.69
N ASN A 127 -7.08 2.74 13.54
CA ASN A 127 -7.59 3.89 12.80
C ASN A 127 -7.40 3.74 11.27
N PRO A 128 -8.08 2.77 10.64
CA PRO A 128 -7.89 2.48 9.22
C PRO A 128 -8.42 3.63 8.34
N ASP A 129 -9.50 4.29 8.76
CA ASP A 129 -10.06 5.44 8.04
C ASP A 129 -9.10 6.65 8.09
N GLY A 130 -8.41 6.85 9.21
CA GLY A 130 -7.37 7.88 9.30
C GLY A 130 -6.17 7.59 8.40
N PHE A 131 -5.76 6.33 8.28
CA PHE A 131 -4.71 5.94 7.33
C PHE A 131 -5.16 6.20 5.89
N ARG A 132 -6.39 5.81 5.51
CA ARG A 132 -6.95 6.12 4.19
C ARG A 132 -6.96 7.61 3.91
N ALA A 133 -7.49 8.41 4.83
CA ALA A 133 -7.58 9.85 4.66
C ALA A 133 -6.19 10.50 4.45
N MET A 134 -5.15 10.00 5.14
CA MET A 134 -3.78 10.46 4.91
C MET A 134 -3.23 10.04 3.54
N MET A 135 -3.56 8.84 3.06
CA MET A 135 -3.20 8.41 1.70
C MET A 135 -3.95 9.21 0.62
N GLU A 136 -5.22 9.54 0.83
CA GLU A 136 -6.00 10.42 -0.07
C GLU A 136 -5.42 11.83 -0.10
N ALA A 137 -5.05 12.39 1.07
CA ALA A 137 -4.40 13.68 1.16
C ALA A 137 -3.03 13.67 0.45
N PHE A 138 -2.23 12.62 0.62
CA PHE A 138 -0.97 12.46 -0.09
C PHE A 138 -1.17 12.40 -1.61
N ALA A 139 -2.16 11.63 -2.07
CA ALA A 139 -2.49 11.56 -3.49
C ALA A 139 -2.90 12.92 -4.07
N ALA A 140 -3.61 13.75 -3.29
CA ALA A 140 -3.98 15.10 -3.72
C ALA A 140 -2.76 16.02 -3.90
N GLU A 141 -1.80 15.99 -2.97
CA GLU A 141 -0.53 16.73 -3.13
C GLU A 141 0.29 16.17 -4.30
N ALA A 142 0.32 14.85 -4.49
CA ALA A 142 1.01 14.23 -5.63
C ALA A 142 0.38 14.63 -6.97
N ASP A 143 -0.93 14.87 -7.04
CA ASP A 143 -1.59 15.36 -8.26
C ASP A 143 -1.22 16.83 -8.56
N LEU A 144 -1.02 17.65 -7.51
CA LEU A 144 -0.45 19.00 -7.67
C LEU A 144 1.01 18.95 -8.12
N ALA A 145 1.78 17.97 -7.66
CA ALA A 145 3.15 17.71 -8.11
C ALA A 145 3.19 17.32 -9.61
N VAL A 146 2.25 16.47 -10.07
CA VAL A 146 2.07 16.18 -11.50
C VAL A 146 1.75 17.46 -12.27
N THR A 147 0.82 18.28 -11.78
CA THR A 147 0.48 19.56 -12.39
C THR A 147 1.70 20.47 -12.52
N ALA A 148 2.52 20.57 -11.47
CA ALA A 148 3.74 21.38 -11.47
C ALA A 148 4.70 21.00 -12.60
N VAL A 149 4.88 19.70 -12.84
CA VAL A 149 5.71 19.17 -13.92
C VAL A 149 5.09 19.47 -15.28
N GLU A 150 3.80 19.21 -15.46
CA GLU A 150 3.09 19.44 -16.73
C GLU A 150 3.11 20.92 -17.14
N THR A 151 2.98 21.83 -16.17
CA THR A 151 3.00 23.29 -16.41
C THR A 151 4.40 23.90 -16.31
N ARG A 152 5.42 23.12 -15.96
CA ARG A 152 6.80 23.57 -15.69
C ARG A 152 6.87 24.74 -14.71
N ASP A 153 6.06 24.67 -13.67
CA ASP A 153 6.01 25.70 -12.63
C ASP A 153 7.02 25.37 -11.53
N ALA A 154 8.17 26.03 -11.56
CA ALA A 154 9.25 25.82 -10.58
C ALA A 154 8.82 26.18 -9.13
N ALA A 155 7.94 27.17 -8.96
CA ALA A 155 7.44 27.56 -7.65
C ALA A 155 6.50 26.49 -7.08
N LEU A 156 5.57 26.01 -7.90
CA LEU A 156 4.70 24.91 -7.50
C LEU A 156 5.50 23.62 -7.27
N LEU A 157 6.49 23.33 -8.14
CA LEU A 157 7.32 22.13 -8.05
C LEU A 157 7.99 22.02 -6.67
N VAL A 158 8.67 23.08 -6.25
CA VAL A 158 9.38 23.11 -4.95
C VAL A 158 8.41 23.10 -3.78
N ALA A 159 7.30 23.86 -3.85
CA ALA A 159 6.28 23.82 -2.81
C ALA A 159 5.69 22.41 -2.62
N GLN A 160 5.52 21.67 -3.72
CA GLN A 160 5.02 20.30 -3.66
C GLN A 160 6.05 19.30 -3.13
N SER A 161 7.36 19.54 -3.33
CA SER A 161 8.41 18.75 -2.67
C SER A 161 8.26 18.81 -1.14
N ASP A 162 8.09 20.03 -0.61
CA ASP A 162 7.88 20.25 0.82
C ASP A 162 6.54 19.66 1.32
N ASN A 163 5.44 19.84 0.57
CA ASN A 163 4.13 19.31 0.97
C ASN A 163 4.10 17.78 0.99
N LEU A 164 4.69 17.13 -0.01
CA LEU A 164 4.83 15.67 -0.05
C LEU A 164 5.67 15.18 1.13
N TYR A 165 6.82 15.81 1.40
CA TYR A 165 7.65 15.49 2.57
C TYR A 165 6.87 15.62 3.88
N ASN A 166 6.15 16.73 4.06
CA ASN A 166 5.37 16.98 5.27
C ASN A 166 4.24 15.96 5.46
N THR A 167 3.64 15.49 4.36
CA THR A 167 2.61 14.44 4.39
C THR A 167 3.21 13.09 4.76
N CYS A 168 4.36 12.72 4.19
CA CYS A 168 5.13 11.53 4.60
C CYS A 168 5.40 11.56 6.11
N LYS A 169 5.95 12.69 6.59
CA LYS A 169 6.25 12.89 8.01
C LYS A 169 5.00 12.77 8.86
N GLY A 170 3.91 13.45 8.51
CA GLY A 170 2.64 13.41 9.26
C GLY A 170 2.11 11.99 9.42
N CYS A 171 2.10 11.20 8.34
CA CYS A 171 1.69 9.80 8.36
C CYS A 171 2.62 8.95 9.24
N HIS A 172 3.93 9.10 9.11
CA HIS A 172 4.89 8.36 9.93
C HIS A 172 4.76 8.71 11.42
N MET A 173 4.53 9.98 11.78
CA MET A 173 4.29 10.36 13.17
C MET A 173 3.02 9.72 13.76
N ALA A 174 1.99 9.52 12.93
CA ALA A 174 0.74 8.91 13.37
C ALA A 174 0.85 7.38 13.56
N PHE A 175 1.57 6.69 12.68
CA PHE A 175 1.53 5.22 12.60
C PHE A 175 2.86 4.51 12.87
N TRP A 176 4.01 5.13 12.55
CA TRP A 176 5.37 4.56 12.75
C TRP A 176 6.05 5.06 14.04
N TYR A 177 5.72 6.26 14.52
CA TYR A 177 6.32 6.89 15.72
C TYR A 177 5.29 7.41 16.73
N PRO A 178 4.28 6.62 17.14
CA PRO A 178 3.24 7.10 18.03
C PRO A 178 3.86 7.59 19.36
N GLY A 179 3.63 8.88 19.68
CA GLY A 179 4.08 9.49 20.94
C GLY A 179 5.41 10.25 20.87
N GLN A 180 6.10 10.24 19.74
CA GLN A 180 7.15 11.22 19.46
C GLN A 180 6.48 12.47 18.88
N ARG A 181 6.80 13.67 19.37
CA ARG A 181 6.35 14.96 18.84
C ARG A 181 7.46 15.98 18.99
#